data_AF-A0A1S2PZK9-F1
#
_entry.id   AF-A0A1S2PZK9-F1
#
_cell.length_a   1.000
_cell.length_b   1.000
_cell.length_c   1.000
_cell.angle_alpha   90.00
_cell.angle_beta   90.00
_cell.angle_gamma   90.00
#
_symmetry.space_group_name_H-M   'P 1'
#
loop_
_entity.id
_entity.type
_entity.pdbx_description
1 polymer ?
#
loop_
_entity_poly.entity_id
_entity_poly.type
_entity_poly.pdbx_seq_one_letter_code
_entity_poly.pdbx_strand_id
1 'polypeptide(L)'
;MLRLIMDQRVPVFLVVHANGRRRYGYWQSDGSLMALPSDECDALHAAGRIVLGDPMVDRAKTTYRVRAATRGTSRAARSALTA
;
A
#
# COMPACT_ATOMS: atom_id res chain seq x y z
N MET A 1 -6.94 -11.34 2.73
CA MET A 1 -5.81 -10.41 2.45
C MET A 1 -4.89 -10.09 3.62
N LEU A 2 -5.42 -9.69 4.79
CA LEU A 2 -4.62 -9.03 5.83
C LEU A 2 -3.45 -9.88 6.39
N ARG A 3 -3.61 -11.20 6.52
CA ARG A 3 -2.52 -12.10 6.95
C ARG A 3 -1.30 -12.02 6.03
N LEU A 4 -1.51 -12.00 4.70
CA LEU A 4 -0.45 -11.84 3.71
C LEU A 4 0.34 -10.53 3.93
N ILE A 5 -0.37 -9.44 4.23
CA ILE A 5 0.20 -8.12 4.48
C ILE A 5 0.93 -8.08 5.84
N MET A 6 0.34 -8.72 6.86
CA MET A 6 0.89 -8.78 8.22
C MET A 6 2.13 -9.67 8.33
N ASP A 7 2.15 -10.80 7.63
CA ASP A 7 3.25 -11.75 7.71
C ASP A 7 4.53 -11.22 7.05
N GLN A 8 4.45 -10.09 6.32
CA GLN A 8 5.55 -9.38 5.63
C GLN A 8 6.45 -10.24 4.73
N ARG A 9 6.16 -11.53 4.59
CA ARG A 9 6.95 -12.47 3.78
C ARG A 9 6.92 -12.11 2.31
N VAL A 10 5.86 -11.43 1.87
CA VAL A 10 5.71 -10.98 0.49
C VAL A 10 5.37 -9.49 0.49
N PRO A 11 6.22 -8.64 -0.09
CA PRO A 11 5.98 -7.20 -0.10
C PRO A 11 4.80 -6.86 -1.03
N VAL A 12 3.79 -6.20 -0.46
CA VAL A 12 2.60 -5.74 -1.18
C VAL A 12 2.79 -4.28 -1.60
N PHE A 13 2.31 -3.96 -2.79
CA PHE A 13 2.39 -2.64 -3.40
C PHE A 13 1.02 -2.21 -3.96
N LEU A 14 0.75 -0.92 -3.90
CA LEU A 14 -0.33 -0.27 -4.65
C LEU A 14 0.29 0.49 -5.80
N VAL A 15 -0.18 0.22 -7.01
CA VAL A 15 0.17 0.98 -8.21
C VAL A 15 -1.03 1.84 -8.60
N VAL A 16 -0.82 3.15 -8.64
CA VAL A 16 -1.77 4.14 -9.12
C VAL A 16 -1.28 4.64 -10.47
N HIS A 17 -1.97 4.28 -11.54
CA HIS A 17 -1.64 4.76 -12.88
C HIS A 17 -2.09 6.21 -13.07
N ALA A 18 -1.45 6.92 -14.00
CA ALA A 18 -1.82 8.30 -14.34
C ALA A 18 -3.30 8.46 -14.75
N ASN A 19 -3.95 7.39 -15.22
CA ASN A 19 -5.38 7.36 -15.56
C ASN A 19 -6.29 7.15 -14.33
N GLY A 20 -5.76 7.19 -13.11
CA GLY A 20 -6.51 6.97 -11.87
C GLY A 20 -6.77 5.50 -11.53
N ARG A 21 -6.37 4.55 -12.38
CA ARG A 21 -6.54 3.11 -12.11
C ARG A 21 -5.63 2.70 -10.96
N ARG A 22 -6.22 2.06 -9.94
CA ARG A 22 -5.52 1.55 -8.75
C ARG A 22 -5.47 0.02 -8.79
N ARG A 23 -4.28 -0.55 -8.60
CA ARG A 23 -4.07 -2.00 -8.56
C ARG A 23 -3.16 -2.35 -7.40
N TYR A 24 -3.68 -3.16 -6.47
CA TYR A 24 -2.89 -3.77 -5.42
C TYR A 24 -2.29 -5.08 -5.95
N GLY A 25 -1.09 -5.40 -5.49
CA GLY A 25 -0.43 -6.64 -5.87
C GLY A 25 0.84 -6.89 -5.08
N TYR A 26 1.40 -8.07 -5.26
CA TYR A 26 2.71 -8.41 -4.71
C TYR A 26 3.60 -9.00 -5.79
N TRP A 27 4.90 -8.79 -5.66
CA TRP A 27 5.87 -9.41 -6.55
C TRP A 27 6.11 -10.85 -6.14
N GLN A 28 6.01 -11.74 -7.11
CA GLN A 28 6.49 -13.11 -6.98
C GLN A 28 8.01 -13.17 -7.20
N SER A 29 8.64 -14.27 -6.78
CA SER A 29 10.09 -14.46 -6.91
C SER A 29 10.57 -14.51 -8.36
N ASP A 30 9.67 -14.80 -9.30
CA ASP A 30 9.91 -14.76 -10.75
C ASP A 30 9.83 -13.34 -11.34
N GLY A 31 9.53 -12.31 -10.52
CA GLY A 31 9.35 -10.94 -10.96
C GLY A 31 7.96 -10.64 -11.52
N SER A 32 6.99 -11.55 -11.43
CA SER A 32 5.61 -11.31 -11.85
C SER A 32 4.80 -10.59 -10.77
N LEU A 33 3.96 -9.61 -11.16
CA LEU A 33 3.04 -8.95 -10.23
C LEU A 33 1.72 -9.73 -10.15
N MET A 34 1.47 -10.39 -9.02
CA MET A 34 0.18 -11.02 -8.74
C MET A 34 -0.79 -9.97 -8.21
N ALA A 35 -1.92 -9.80 -8.90
CA ALA A 35 -2.94 -8.83 -8.53
C ALA A 35 -3.74 -9.31 -7.32
N LEU A 36 -3.99 -8.39 -6.39
CA LEU A 36 -4.87 -8.59 -5.24
C LEU A 36 -6.25 -7.95 -5.49
N PRO A 37 -7.32 -8.44 -4.86
CA PRO A 37 -8.64 -7.82 -4.93
C PRO A 37 -8.61 -6.36 -4.44
N SER A 38 -8.80 -5.40 -5.34
CA SER A 38 -8.72 -3.98 -4.99
C SER A 38 -9.75 -3.55 -3.94
N ASP A 39 -10.97 -4.10 -4.00
CA ASP A 39 -12.05 -3.71 -3.07
C ASP A 39 -11.75 -4.11 -1.62
N GLU A 40 -11.18 -5.30 -1.40
CA GLU A 40 -10.80 -5.75 -0.06
C GLU A 40 -9.60 -4.92 0.45
N CYS A 41 -8.64 -4.59 -0.41
CA CYS A 41 -7.53 -3.70 -0.04
C CYS A 41 -8.01 -2.28 0.30
N ASP A 42 -8.93 -1.72 -0.49
CA ASP A 42 -9.51 -0.41 -0.24
C ASP A 42 -10.32 -0.39 1.06
N ALA A 43 -11.09 -1.44 1.35
CA ALA A 43 -11.80 -1.58 2.62
C ALA A 43 -10.83 -1.64 3.82
N LEU A 44 -9.70 -2.34 3.67
CA LEU A 44 -8.66 -2.37 4.70
C LEU A 44 -7.98 -1.01 4.89
N HIS A 45 -7.76 -0.26 3.81
CA HIS A 45 -7.18 1.07 3.86
C HIS A 45 -8.15 2.06 4.52
N ALA A 46 -9.43 2.04 4.12
CA ALA A 46 -10.49 2.85 4.72
C ALA A 46 -10.68 2.53 6.21
N ALA A 47 -10.54 1.25 6.60
CA ALA A 47 -10.57 0.82 8.00
C ALA A 47 -9.29 1.14 8.79
N GLY A 48 -8.29 1.78 8.18
CA GLY A 48 -7.00 2.11 8.81
C GLY A 48 -6.17 0.89 9.22
N ARG A 49 -6.45 -0.28 8.63
CA ARG A 49 -5.74 -1.54 8.94
C ARG A 49 -4.48 -1.71 8.10
N ILE A 50 -4.37 -0.97 7.01
CA ILE A 50 -3.17 -0.88 6.17
C ILE A 50 -2.84 0.59 5.92
N VAL A 51 -1.55 0.87 5.74
CA VAL A 51 -1.04 2.20 5.43
C VAL A 51 -0.17 2.14 4.18
N LEU A 52 -0.20 3.24 3.43
CA LEU A 52 0.68 3.46 2.28
C LEU A 52 1.96 4.13 2.79
N GLY A 53 3.11 3.56 2.45
CA GLY A 53 4.42 4.17 2.67
C GLY A 53 4.73 5.22 1.61
N ASP A 54 6.02 5.59 1.52
CA ASP A 54 6.46 6.65 0.63
C ASP A 54 6.12 6.38 -0.85
N PRO A 55 5.65 7.40 -1.58
CA PRO A 55 5.36 7.28 -3.01
C PRO A 55 6.67 7.19 -3.81
N MET A 56 6.81 6.13 -4.59
CA MET A 56 7.77 6.04 -5.67
C MET A 56 7.08 6.47 -6.98
N VAL A 57 7.38 7.68 -7.43
CA VAL A 57 6.72 8.29 -8.60
C VAL A 57 7.50 7.97 -9.87
N ASP A 58 6.84 7.31 -10.81
CA ASP A 58 7.27 7.16 -12.20
C ASP A 58 6.40 8.04 -13.10
N ARG A 59 6.86 8.34 -14.33
CA ARG A 59 6.11 9.16 -15.30
C ARG A 59 4.69 8.63 -15.60
N ALA A 60 4.50 7.31 -15.56
CA ALA A 60 3.24 6.66 -15.93
C ALA A 60 2.40 6.18 -14.72
N LYS A 61 2.99 6.14 -13.53
CA LYS A 61 2.39 5.53 -12.35
C LYS A 61 3.08 5.99 -11.06
N THR A 62 2.35 5.99 -9.96
CA THR A 62 2.91 6.11 -8.62
C THR A 62 2.75 4.77 -7.91
N THR A 63 3.84 4.25 -7.35
CA THR A 63 3.84 3.01 -6.59
C THR A 63 3.99 3.32 -5.10
N TYR A 64 3.14 2.72 -4.27
CA TYR A 64 3.18 2.83 -2.82
C TYR A 64 3.47 1.46 -2.22
N ARG A 65 4.37 1.39 -1.25
CA ARG A 65 4.54 0.16 -0.45
C ARG A 65 3.39 0.06 0.55
N VAL A 66 2.69 -1.08 0.56
CA VAL A 66 1.58 -1.32 1.49
C VAL A 66 2.11 -2.05 2.72
N ARG A 67 1.76 -1.55 3.90
CA ARG A 67 2.12 -2.16 5.18
C ARG A 67 0.87 -2.34 6.05
N ALA A 68 0.88 -3.36 6.90
CA ALA A 68 -0.13 -3.46 7.95
C ALA A 68 0.07 -2.28 8.93
N ALA A 69 -1.03 -1.65 9.34
CA ALA A 69 -0.99 -0.67 10.41
C ALA A 69 -0.61 -1.41 11.70
N THR A 70 0.57 -1.13 12.24
CA THR A 70 0.91 -1.58 13.60
C THR A 70 -0.06 -0.92 14.56
N ARG A 71 -0.74 -1.74 15.38
CA ARG A 71 -1.60 -1.30 16.49
C ARG A 71 -0.69 -0.60 17.51
N GLY A 72 -0.29 0.64 17.25
CA GLY A 72 0.74 1.30 18.06
C GLY A 72 1.43 2.55 17.50
N THR A 73 1.10 3.05 16.31
CA THR A 73 1.67 4.35 15.85
C THR A 73 0.69 5.14 14.98
N SER A 74 -0.41 5.58 15.57
CA SER A 74 -1.21 6.70 15.05
C SER A 74 -0.52 8.08 15.22
N ARG A 75 0.81 8.11 15.35
CA ARG A 75 1.61 9.32 15.63
C ARG A 75 2.60 9.61 14.51
N ALA A 76 2.11 9.81 13.28
CA ALA A 76 2.95 10.37 12.20
C ALA A 76 2.23 11.37 11.30
N ALA A 77 0.98 11.74 11.61
CA ALA A 77 0.17 12.63 10.76
C ALA A 77 -0.20 13.99 11.41
N ARG A 78 0.59 14.52 12.37
CA ARG A 78 0.25 15.80 13.05
C ARG A 78 1.37 16.80 13.34
N SER A 79 2.57 16.72 12.73
CA SER A 79 3.62 17.71 13.05
C SER A 79 4.45 18.22 11.88
N ALA A 80 3.82 18.60 10.77
CA ALA A 80 4.54 19.37 9.74
C ALA A 80 3.67 20.44 9.07
N LEU A 81 2.91 21.21 9.86
CA LEU A 81 2.31 22.47 9.39
C LEU A 81 2.35 23.53 10.49
N THR A 82 3.55 23.88 10.96
CA THR A 82 3.80 25.17 11.61
C THR A 82 5.30 25.48 11.57
N ALA A 83 5.69 26.34 10.64
CA ALA A 83 6.84 27.24 10.74
C ALA A 83 6.65 28.33 9.67
#